data_AF-A0A2P8VMQ9-F1
#
_entry.id   AF-A0A2P8VMQ9-F1
#
_cell.length_a   1.000
_cell.length_b   1.000
_cell.length_c   1.000
_cell.angle_alpha   90.00
_cell.angle_beta   90.00
_cell.angle_gamma   90.00
#
_symmetry.space_group_name_H-M   'P 1'
#
loop_
_entity.id
_entity.type
_entity.pdbx_description
1 polymer ?
#
loop_
_entity_poly.entity_id
_entity_poly.type
_entity_poly.pdbx_seq_one_letter_code
_entity_poly.pdbx_strand_id
1 'polypeptide(L)'
;MPQGRNKVAVIISQAPLVQCGLGNIINQYFLNIDIVYLCQSSELTAQQFNQADYLIADLSTEPGNVRQACQHYYTLLASHATRSIFLVPKMCYPMAVELLMRPGCTLLSHVESVEGIIDAIRNSDSQPELISKTLASPLWQEKERDAQGPIKLTLAERQVLRLLGKGWCINQIAVMLKKSNKTISAQKNSAMRRLTLRSNAEMFAWINSAQGMKELNLQAVQKDGVMAATI
;
A
#
# COMPACT_ATOMS: atom_id res chain seq x y z
N MET A 1 -28.32 11.06 17.03
CA MET A 1 -28.30 11.19 15.57
C MET A 1 -28.85 12.55 15.21
N PRO A 2 -28.14 13.40 14.44
CA PRO A 2 -28.70 14.67 14.02
C PRO A 2 -29.83 14.41 12.99
N GLN A 3 -30.99 14.99 13.25
CA GLN A 3 -32.16 14.92 12.39
C GLN A 3 -31.89 15.74 11.12
N GLY A 4 -32.10 15.15 9.93
CA GLY A 4 -32.04 15.87 8.64
C GLY A 4 -31.02 15.37 7.61
N ARG A 5 -30.29 14.28 7.91
CA ARG A 5 -29.36 13.64 6.96
C ARG A 5 -30.07 12.63 6.04
N ASN A 6 -29.53 12.44 4.85
CA ASN A 6 -30.17 11.81 3.70
C ASN A 6 -30.33 10.29 3.78
N LYS A 7 -30.14 9.56 4.88
CA LYS A 7 -30.36 8.09 4.98
C LYS A 7 -29.74 7.25 3.84
N VAL A 8 -28.68 7.71 3.19
CA VAL A 8 -28.03 6.97 2.07
C VAL A 8 -26.57 6.72 2.38
N ALA A 9 -26.12 5.48 2.21
CA ALA A 9 -24.72 5.09 2.24
C ALA A 9 -24.30 4.55 0.87
N VAL A 10 -23.11 4.92 0.42
CA VAL A 10 -22.48 4.38 -0.78
C VAL A 10 -21.33 3.48 -0.35
N ILE A 11 -21.31 2.23 -0.82
CA ILE A 11 -20.22 1.28 -0.59
C ILE A 11 -19.56 0.98 -1.92
N ILE A 12 -18.24 1.17 -1.99
CA ILE A 12 -17.43 0.93 -3.19
C ILE A 12 -16.41 -0.16 -2.90
N SER A 13 -16.50 -1.29 -3.60
CA SER A 13 -15.54 -2.40 -3.54
C SER A 13 -15.81 -3.37 -4.69
N GLN A 14 -14.78 -4.01 -5.25
CA GLN A 14 -14.96 -5.12 -6.19
C GLN A 14 -15.14 -6.48 -5.50
N ALA A 15 -14.89 -6.56 -4.19
CA ALA A 15 -15.06 -7.81 -3.45
C ALA A 15 -16.51 -7.95 -2.94
N PRO A 16 -17.31 -8.90 -3.46
CA PRO A 16 -18.69 -9.06 -3.01
C PRO A 16 -18.80 -9.36 -1.51
N LEU A 17 -17.82 -10.08 -0.95
CA LEU A 17 -17.77 -10.35 0.49
C LEU A 17 -17.60 -9.08 1.32
N VAL A 18 -16.82 -8.10 0.84
CA VAL A 18 -16.64 -6.81 1.53
C VAL A 18 -17.93 -6.01 1.45
N GLN A 19 -18.56 -5.93 0.27
CA GLN A 19 -19.86 -5.28 0.10
C GLN A 19 -20.93 -5.89 1.03
N CYS A 20 -21.12 -7.21 1.01
CA CYS A 20 -22.09 -7.89 1.87
C CYS A 20 -21.77 -7.70 3.36
N GLY A 21 -20.49 -7.79 3.76
CA GLY A 21 -20.07 -7.60 5.15
C GLY A 21 -20.35 -6.19 5.66
N LEU A 22 -19.93 -5.17 4.92
CA LEU A 22 -20.19 -3.76 5.25
C LEU A 22 -21.70 -3.46 5.23
N GLY A 23 -22.43 -3.98 4.25
CA GLY A 23 -23.87 -3.86 4.15
C GLY A 23 -24.59 -4.44 5.37
N ASN A 24 -24.18 -5.62 5.84
CA ASN A 24 -24.73 -6.24 7.03
C ASN A 24 -24.41 -5.44 8.30
N ILE A 25 -23.19 -4.92 8.43
CA ILE A 25 -22.80 -4.06 9.55
C ILE A 25 -23.67 -2.79 9.58
N ILE A 26 -23.85 -2.13 8.44
CA ILE A 26 -24.69 -0.93 8.35
C ILE A 26 -26.12 -1.25 8.78
N ASN A 27 -26.74 -2.28 8.19
CA ASN A 27 -28.12 -2.66 8.50
C ASN A 27 -28.34 -3.08 9.96
N GLN A 28 -27.33 -3.71 10.58
CA GLN A 28 -27.43 -4.18 11.96
C GLN A 28 -27.30 -3.05 12.98
N TYR A 29 -26.40 -2.08 12.74
CA TYR A 29 -26.03 -1.07 13.73
C TYR A 29 -26.60 0.33 13.46
N PHE A 30 -27.11 0.59 12.24
CA PHE A 30 -27.60 1.89 11.81
C PHE A 30 -28.97 1.73 11.13
N LEU A 31 -29.99 2.39 11.68
CA LEU A 31 -31.38 2.19 11.25
C LEU A 31 -31.73 3.07 10.05
N ASN A 32 -32.48 2.49 9.11
CA ASN A 32 -33.05 3.18 7.93
C ASN A 32 -31.99 3.85 7.04
N ILE A 33 -30.92 3.14 6.68
CA ILE A 33 -29.95 3.60 5.68
C ILE A 33 -30.12 2.78 4.42
N ASP A 34 -30.45 3.43 3.30
CA ASP A 34 -30.44 2.84 1.97
C ASP A 34 -29.00 2.73 1.46
N ILE A 35 -28.61 1.54 1.00
CA ILE A 35 -27.24 1.26 0.60
C ILE A 35 -27.15 1.16 -0.92
N VAL A 36 -26.28 1.96 -1.52
CA VAL A 36 -25.90 1.91 -2.93
C VAL A 36 -24.55 1.22 -3.04
N TYR A 37 -24.48 0.13 -3.79
CA TYR A 37 -23.23 -0.59 -4.04
C TYR A 37 -22.66 -0.20 -5.41
N LEU A 38 -21.38 0.16 -5.44
CA LEU A 38 -20.63 0.43 -6.66
C LEU A 38 -19.39 -0.46 -6.71
N CYS A 39 -18.91 -0.77 -7.91
CA CYS A 39 -17.77 -1.65 -8.07
C CYS A 39 -16.42 -0.90 -8.03
N GLN A 40 -16.40 0.39 -8.35
CA GLN A 40 -15.17 1.16 -8.54
C GLN A 40 -15.40 2.66 -8.37
N SER A 41 -14.32 3.41 -8.12
CA SER A 41 -14.41 4.85 -7.89
C SER A 41 -15.02 5.64 -9.05
N SER A 42 -14.80 5.22 -10.31
CA SER A 42 -15.25 5.94 -11.51
C SER A 42 -16.78 5.93 -11.71
N GLU A 43 -17.48 4.98 -11.09
CA GLU A 43 -18.95 4.91 -11.11
C GLU A 43 -19.59 5.94 -10.18
N LEU A 44 -18.83 6.43 -9.19
CA LEU A 44 -19.32 7.42 -8.24
C LEU A 44 -19.42 8.79 -8.90
N THR A 45 -20.65 9.27 -9.08
CA THR A 45 -20.91 10.63 -9.56
C THR A 45 -20.91 11.65 -8.41
N ALA A 46 -20.66 12.92 -8.73
CA ALA A 46 -20.73 14.01 -7.75
C ALA A 46 -22.13 14.16 -7.14
N GLN A 47 -23.19 13.87 -7.90
CA GLN A 47 -24.56 13.90 -7.40
C GLN A 47 -24.79 12.80 -6.35
N GLN A 48 -24.42 11.55 -6.65
CA GLN A 48 -24.54 10.45 -5.69
C GLN A 48 -23.71 10.71 -4.43
N PHE A 49 -22.49 11.24 -4.59
CA PHE A 49 -21.65 11.62 -3.46
C PHE A 49 -22.35 12.64 -2.58
N ASN A 50 -22.80 13.78 -3.13
CA ASN A 50 -23.43 14.86 -2.36
C ASN A 50 -24.79 14.47 -1.74
N GLN A 51 -25.46 13.44 -2.26
CA GLN A 51 -26.70 12.93 -1.69
C GLN A 51 -26.46 11.90 -0.59
N ALA A 52 -25.29 11.28 -0.53
CA ALA A 52 -24.95 10.29 0.48
C ALA A 52 -24.59 10.95 1.82
N ASP A 53 -24.96 10.29 2.92
CA ASP A 53 -24.44 10.63 4.24
C ASP A 53 -23.07 10.01 4.48
N TYR A 54 -22.88 8.79 3.96
CA TYR A 54 -21.67 8.01 4.14
C TYR A 54 -21.19 7.46 2.80
N LEU A 55 -19.89 7.54 2.57
CA LEU A 55 -19.14 6.79 1.58
C LEU A 55 -18.21 5.84 2.33
N ILE A 56 -18.23 4.56 2.00
CA ILE A 56 -17.22 3.59 2.43
C ILE A 56 -16.57 3.01 1.18
N ALA A 57 -15.32 3.36 0.94
CA ALA A 57 -14.58 2.95 -0.25
C ALA A 57 -13.40 2.06 0.11
N ASP A 58 -13.33 0.90 -0.53
CA ASP A 58 -12.26 -0.08 -0.38
C ASP A 58 -11.18 0.11 -1.45
N LEU A 59 -10.09 0.78 -1.06
CA LEU A 59 -8.96 1.01 -1.96
C LEU A 59 -8.14 -0.26 -2.23
N SER A 60 -8.37 -1.36 -1.51
CA SER A 60 -7.66 -2.63 -1.74
C SER A 60 -8.10 -3.35 -3.00
N THR A 61 -9.33 -3.08 -3.45
CA THR A 61 -9.94 -3.73 -4.61
C THR A 61 -10.17 -2.77 -5.78
N GLU A 62 -9.70 -1.52 -5.69
CA GLU A 62 -9.83 -0.55 -6.77
C GLU A 62 -9.13 -1.02 -8.04
N PRO A 63 -9.84 -1.08 -9.19
CA PRO A 63 -9.25 -1.49 -10.44
C PRO A 63 -8.29 -0.45 -10.99
N GLY A 64 -7.14 -0.90 -11.47
CA GLY A 64 -6.19 -0.02 -12.14
C GLY A 64 -5.34 0.81 -11.18
N ASN A 65 -5.28 2.13 -11.40
CA ASN A 65 -4.38 3.00 -10.66
C ASN A 65 -5.07 3.62 -9.44
N VAL A 66 -4.76 3.12 -8.24
CA VAL A 66 -5.29 3.63 -6.96
C VAL A 66 -5.05 5.13 -6.78
N ARG A 67 -3.99 5.72 -7.37
CA ARG A 67 -3.78 7.18 -7.35
C ARG A 67 -4.88 7.92 -8.10
N GLN A 68 -5.32 7.40 -9.23
CA GLN A 68 -6.41 7.98 -10.00
C GLN A 68 -7.73 7.91 -9.23
N ALA A 69 -7.99 6.79 -8.55
CA ALA A 69 -9.15 6.67 -7.66
C ALA A 69 -9.10 7.71 -6.53
N CYS A 70 -7.94 7.85 -5.87
CA CYS A 70 -7.74 8.88 -4.83
C CYS A 70 -7.93 10.30 -5.37
N GLN A 71 -7.46 10.58 -6.59
CA GLN A 71 -7.67 11.86 -7.26
C GLN A 71 -9.15 12.11 -7.59
N HIS A 72 -9.90 11.07 -7.95
CA HIS A 72 -11.35 11.18 -8.16
C HIS A 72 -12.07 11.51 -6.85
N TYR A 73 -11.76 10.81 -5.75
CA TYR A 73 -12.33 11.17 -4.45
C TYR A 73 -11.93 12.58 -4.03
N TYR A 74 -10.67 12.98 -4.25
CA TYR A 74 -10.18 14.32 -3.94
C TYR A 74 -11.04 15.43 -4.57
N THR A 75 -11.50 15.26 -5.83
CA THR A 75 -12.34 16.28 -6.48
C THR A 75 -13.74 16.35 -5.91
N LEU A 76 -14.24 15.25 -5.35
CA LEU A 76 -15.56 15.16 -4.70
C LEU A 76 -15.55 15.70 -3.26
N LEU A 77 -14.45 15.49 -2.55
CA LEU A 77 -14.24 15.91 -1.15
C LEU A 77 -14.19 17.44 -0.95
N ALA A 78 -14.42 18.23 -1.99
CA ALA A 78 -14.61 19.67 -1.88
C ALA A 78 -15.88 20.04 -1.09
N SER A 79 -16.89 19.16 -1.05
CA SER A 79 -18.07 19.31 -0.20
C SER A 79 -17.89 18.49 1.10
N HIS A 80 -18.09 19.12 2.26
CA HIS A 80 -17.99 18.45 3.56
C HIS A 80 -19.31 17.80 4.02
N ALA A 81 -20.26 17.61 3.09
CA ALA A 81 -21.58 17.08 3.41
C ALA A 81 -21.55 15.56 3.66
N THR A 82 -20.69 14.86 2.91
CA THR A 82 -20.63 13.39 2.87
C THR A 82 -19.44 12.89 3.67
N ARG A 83 -19.71 12.05 4.68
CA ARG A 83 -18.68 11.40 5.49
C ARG A 83 -17.99 10.33 4.67
N SER A 84 -16.67 10.37 4.57
CA SER A 84 -15.93 9.43 3.72
C SER A 84 -15.00 8.57 4.54
N ILE A 85 -15.20 7.26 4.49
CA ILE A 85 -14.38 6.26 5.15
C ILE A 85 -13.66 5.49 4.05
N PHE A 86 -12.33 5.48 4.10
CA PHE A 86 -11.51 4.74 3.16
C PHE A 86 -10.85 3.56 3.87
N LEU A 87 -11.03 2.35 3.34
CA LEU A 87 -10.26 1.19 3.73
C LEU A 87 -8.98 1.19 2.89
N VAL A 88 -7.85 1.43 3.55
CA VAL A 88 -6.58 1.76 2.92
C VAL A 88 -5.59 0.59 3.05
N PRO A 89 -5.11 0.04 1.92
CA PRO A 89 -3.92 -0.80 1.91
C PRO A 89 -2.70 0.01 2.33
N LYS A 90 -1.81 -0.57 3.12
CA LYS A 90 -0.64 0.14 3.64
C LYS A 90 0.27 0.71 2.53
N MET A 91 0.39 0.00 1.40
CA MET A 91 1.20 0.46 0.26
C MET A 91 0.69 1.78 -0.34
N CYS A 92 -0.59 2.09 -0.15
CA CYS A 92 -1.22 3.32 -0.61
C CYS A 92 -1.36 4.36 0.50
N TYR A 93 -1.00 4.04 1.75
CA TYR A 93 -1.25 4.89 2.91
C TYR A 93 -0.65 6.31 2.80
N PRO A 94 0.63 6.52 2.45
CA PRO A 94 1.17 7.88 2.31
C PRO A 94 0.40 8.72 1.29
N MET A 95 -0.02 8.10 0.18
CA MET A 95 -0.80 8.74 -0.87
C MET A 95 -2.25 9.00 -0.45
N ALA A 96 -2.87 8.07 0.29
CA ALA A 96 -4.20 8.26 0.85
C ALA A 96 -4.18 9.40 1.88
N VAL A 97 -3.15 9.51 2.70
CA VAL A 97 -2.95 10.65 3.60
C VAL A 97 -2.81 11.95 2.80
N GLU A 98 -1.97 11.98 1.78
CA GLU A 98 -1.74 13.16 0.92
C GLU A 98 -3.02 13.65 0.23
N LEU A 99 -3.86 12.74 -0.28
CA LEU A 99 -4.99 13.08 -1.14
C LEU A 99 -6.34 13.07 -0.42
N LEU A 100 -6.52 12.27 0.62
CA LEU A 100 -7.83 11.99 1.20
C LEU A 100 -8.00 12.50 2.63
N MET A 101 -6.93 12.84 3.36
CA MET A 101 -7.09 13.39 4.71
C MET A 101 -7.58 14.83 4.68
N ARG A 102 -8.87 14.99 4.92
CA ARG A 102 -9.61 16.26 5.00
C ARG A 102 -10.74 16.17 6.02
N PRO A 103 -11.37 17.30 6.42
CA PRO A 103 -12.48 17.27 7.35
C PRO A 103 -13.64 16.43 6.80
N GLY A 104 -14.09 15.45 7.57
CA GLY A 104 -15.11 14.48 7.21
C GLY A 104 -14.57 13.15 6.68
N CYS A 105 -13.24 12.99 6.59
CA CYS A 105 -12.58 11.78 6.11
C CYS A 105 -12.00 10.94 7.26
N THR A 106 -12.15 9.63 7.14
CA THR A 106 -11.52 8.65 8.03
C THR A 106 -10.75 7.63 7.21
N LEU A 107 -9.46 7.44 7.52
CA LEU A 107 -8.65 6.39 6.93
C LEU A 107 -8.56 5.22 7.91
N LEU A 108 -9.07 4.07 7.49
CA LEU A 108 -8.99 2.81 8.20
C LEU A 108 -8.08 1.85 7.46
N SER A 109 -7.55 0.86 8.17
CA SER A 109 -6.80 -0.17 7.48
C SER A 109 -7.72 -1.10 6.69
N HIS A 110 -7.26 -1.67 5.59
CA HIS A 110 -8.04 -2.67 4.86
C HIS A 110 -8.29 -3.97 5.66
N VAL A 111 -7.54 -4.24 6.74
CA VAL A 111 -7.85 -5.32 7.71
C VAL A 111 -8.30 -4.79 9.07
N GLU A 112 -8.99 -3.64 9.07
CA GLU A 112 -9.63 -3.12 10.28
C GLU A 112 -10.63 -4.12 10.88
N SER A 113 -10.73 -4.12 12.21
CA SER A 113 -11.77 -4.89 12.92
C SER A 113 -13.16 -4.33 12.63
N VAL A 114 -14.19 -5.19 12.79
CA VAL A 114 -15.59 -4.78 12.64
C VAL A 114 -15.94 -3.67 13.64
N GLU A 115 -15.46 -3.80 14.88
CA GLU A 115 -15.62 -2.78 15.92
C GLU A 115 -15.00 -1.45 15.49
N GLY A 116 -13.80 -1.47 14.91
CA GLY A 116 -13.14 -0.27 14.39
C GLY A 116 -13.92 0.42 13.27
N ILE A 117 -14.56 -0.34 12.38
CA ILE A 117 -15.45 0.20 11.34
C ILE A 117 -16.71 0.83 11.96
N ILE A 118 -17.34 0.15 12.92
CA ILE A 118 -18.52 0.66 13.63
C ILE A 118 -18.18 1.97 14.35
N ASP A 119 -17.05 2.01 15.03
CA ASP A 119 -16.57 3.19 15.75
C ASP A 119 -16.25 4.34 14.79
N ALA A 120 -15.67 4.07 13.62
CA ALA A 120 -15.42 5.09 12.61
C ALA A 120 -16.72 5.72 12.10
N ILE A 121 -17.74 4.90 11.81
CA ILE A 121 -19.04 5.40 11.36
C ILE A 121 -19.70 6.26 12.47
N ARG A 122 -19.67 5.79 13.73
CA ARG A 122 -20.26 6.50 14.90
C ARG A 122 -19.52 7.78 15.28
N ASN A 123 -18.20 7.71 15.43
CA ASN A 123 -17.38 8.80 15.98
C ASN A 123 -17.07 9.89 14.94
N SER A 124 -17.42 9.67 13.68
CA SER A 124 -17.28 10.69 12.65
C SER A 124 -18.09 11.97 12.94
N ASP A 125 -19.08 11.92 13.83
CA ASP A 125 -19.82 13.09 14.34
C ASP A 125 -19.02 13.98 15.31
N SER A 126 -18.02 13.44 16.02
CA SER A 126 -17.29 14.15 17.07
C SER A 126 -15.82 14.40 16.73
N GLN A 127 -15.24 13.60 15.82
CA GLN A 127 -13.88 13.76 15.32
C GLN A 127 -13.91 13.58 13.79
N PRO A 128 -13.98 14.69 13.01
CA PRO A 128 -14.18 14.63 11.57
C PRO A 128 -12.96 14.13 10.80
N GLU A 129 -11.80 14.02 11.44
CA GLU A 129 -10.56 13.49 10.86
C GLU A 129 -10.01 12.41 11.77
N LEU A 130 -9.96 11.18 11.27
CA LEU A 130 -9.50 10.03 12.03
C LEU A 130 -8.60 9.15 11.17
N ILE A 131 -7.44 8.83 11.73
CA ILE A 131 -6.55 7.78 11.23
C ILE A 131 -6.62 6.64 12.24
N SER A 132 -6.96 5.44 11.77
CA SER A 132 -6.99 4.28 12.65
C SER A 132 -5.64 4.03 13.32
N LYS A 133 -5.67 3.68 14.61
CA LYS A 133 -4.49 3.21 15.36
C LYS A 133 -3.83 2.00 14.71
N THR A 134 -4.61 1.21 13.98
CA THR A 134 -4.18 0.07 13.19
C THR A 134 -3.23 0.51 12.07
N LEU A 135 -3.54 1.58 11.33
CA LEU A 135 -2.62 2.16 10.32
C LEU A 135 -1.38 2.81 10.93
N ALA A 136 -1.52 3.41 12.12
CA ALA A 136 -0.42 4.05 12.83
C ALA A 136 0.51 3.07 13.58
N SER A 137 0.15 1.79 13.65
CA SER A 137 0.88 0.79 14.43
C SER A 137 2.17 0.33 13.75
N PRO A 138 3.30 0.26 14.49
CA PRO A 138 4.57 -0.27 13.97
C PRO A 138 4.46 -1.71 13.46
N LEU A 139 3.57 -2.53 14.04
CA LEU A 139 3.37 -3.93 13.67
C LEU A 139 2.82 -4.09 12.24
N TRP A 140 2.05 -3.11 11.77
CA TRP A 140 1.62 -3.05 10.38
C TRP A 140 2.78 -2.78 9.44
N GLN A 141 3.82 -2.07 9.88
CA GLN A 141 5.03 -1.82 9.08
C GLN A 141 5.80 -3.10 8.74
N GLU A 142 5.74 -4.11 9.61
CA GLU A 142 6.48 -5.37 9.46
C GLU A 142 5.70 -6.45 8.71
N LYS A 143 4.40 -6.64 9.00
CA LYS A 143 3.60 -7.79 8.53
C LYS A 143 3.36 -7.88 7.03
N GLU A 144 3.52 -6.78 6.28
CA GLU A 144 3.29 -6.72 4.84
C GLU A 144 4.57 -6.64 3.99
N ARG A 145 5.76 -6.53 4.62
CA ARG A 145 7.04 -6.76 3.92
C ARG A 145 7.13 -8.19 3.37
N ASP A 146 6.40 -9.12 3.97
CA ASP A 146 6.28 -10.51 3.51
C ASP A 146 5.13 -10.74 2.50
N ALA A 147 4.13 -9.83 2.42
CA ALA A 147 2.92 -10.02 1.61
C ALA A 147 2.93 -9.30 0.25
N GLN A 148 3.81 -8.31 0.04
CA GLN A 148 4.19 -7.92 -1.31
C GLN A 148 4.98 -9.09 -1.91
N GLY A 149 4.29 -9.95 -2.67
CA GLY A 149 4.93 -11.04 -3.40
C GLY A 149 6.21 -10.53 -4.07
N PRO A 150 7.34 -11.27 -3.96
CA PRO A 150 8.65 -10.70 -4.15
C PRO A 150 8.71 -10.05 -5.52
N ILE A 151 9.19 -8.80 -5.59
CA ILE A 151 9.61 -8.19 -6.85
C ILE A 151 10.67 -9.13 -7.43
N LYS A 152 10.26 -10.04 -8.33
CA LYS A 152 11.16 -11.06 -8.85
C LYS A 152 12.08 -10.39 -9.86
N LEU A 153 13.30 -10.08 -9.42
CA LEU A 153 14.41 -9.84 -10.31
C LEU A 153 14.50 -11.00 -11.31
N THR A 154 14.74 -10.69 -12.58
CA THR A 154 15.13 -11.72 -13.55
C THR A 154 16.45 -12.37 -13.13
N LEU A 155 16.74 -13.57 -13.64
CA LEU A 155 18.00 -14.26 -13.35
C LEU A 155 19.22 -13.39 -13.68
N ALA A 156 19.16 -12.64 -14.80
CA ALA A 156 20.24 -11.76 -15.22
C ALA A 156 20.41 -10.54 -14.29
N GLU A 157 19.31 -9.88 -13.90
CA GLU A 157 19.34 -8.76 -12.94
C GLU A 157 19.87 -9.21 -11.58
N ARG A 158 19.37 -10.34 -11.07
CA ARG A 158 19.83 -10.95 -9.81
C ARG A 158 21.31 -11.29 -9.86
N GLN A 159 21.77 -11.86 -10.98
CA GLN A 159 23.18 -12.23 -11.15
C GLN A 159 24.10 -11.01 -11.13
N VAL A 160 23.71 -9.91 -11.79
CA VAL A 160 24.46 -8.64 -11.77
C VAL A 160 24.50 -8.05 -10.36
N LEU A 161 23.35 -7.91 -9.68
CA LEU A 161 23.32 -7.36 -8.32
C LEU A 161 24.09 -8.23 -7.32
N ARG A 162 24.03 -9.56 -7.46
CA ARG A 162 24.78 -10.50 -6.62
C ARG A 162 26.29 -10.34 -6.78
N LEU A 163 26.79 -10.14 -8.00
CA LEU A 163 28.22 -9.92 -8.22
C LEU A 163 28.66 -8.54 -7.73
N LEU A 164 27.83 -7.51 -7.90
CA LEU A 164 28.07 -6.19 -7.30
C LEU A 164 28.14 -6.27 -5.77
N GLY A 165 27.24 -7.03 -5.13
CA GLY A 165 27.26 -7.27 -3.68
C GLY A 165 28.48 -8.05 -3.19
N LYS A 166 29.13 -8.82 -4.07
CA LYS A 166 30.42 -9.47 -3.80
C LYS A 166 31.63 -8.55 -4.02
N GLY A 167 31.41 -7.29 -4.43
CA GLY A 167 32.46 -6.30 -4.66
C GLY A 167 33.04 -6.25 -6.07
N TRP A 168 32.46 -6.96 -7.05
CA TRP A 168 32.94 -6.92 -8.43
C TRP A 168 32.52 -5.63 -9.15
N CYS A 169 33.42 -5.06 -9.95
CA CYS A 169 33.16 -3.89 -10.78
C CYS A 169 32.36 -4.28 -12.03
N ILE A 170 31.61 -3.33 -12.64
CA ILE A 170 30.84 -3.55 -13.89
C ILE A 170 31.71 -4.17 -14.99
N ASN A 171 32.95 -3.68 -15.16
CA ASN A 171 33.89 -4.21 -16.16
C ASN A 171 34.29 -5.66 -15.90
N GLN A 172 34.50 -6.03 -14.63
CA GLN A 172 34.84 -7.41 -14.25
C GLN A 172 33.65 -8.34 -14.47
N ILE A 173 32.44 -7.88 -14.10
CA ILE A 173 31.20 -8.61 -14.32
C ILE A 173 30.95 -8.85 -15.81
N ALA A 174 31.19 -7.84 -16.66
CA ALA A 174 31.05 -7.94 -18.11
C ALA A 174 31.94 -9.05 -18.69
N VAL A 175 33.20 -9.12 -18.26
CA VAL A 175 34.13 -10.19 -18.64
C VAL A 175 33.64 -11.55 -18.13
N MET A 176 33.31 -11.67 -16.83
CA MET A 176 32.85 -12.93 -16.22
C MET A 176 31.59 -13.49 -16.88
N LEU A 177 30.64 -12.62 -17.24
CA LEU A 177 29.37 -13.00 -17.86
C LEU A 177 29.42 -13.03 -19.39
N LYS A 178 30.58 -12.76 -20.00
CA LYS A 178 30.78 -12.67 -21.46
C LYS A 178 29.76 -11.74 -22.12
N LYS A 179 29.57 -10.54 -21.55
CA LYS A 179 28.63 -9.51 -22.00
C LYS A 179 29.32 -8.16 -22.12
N SER A 180 28.73 -7.22 -22.87
CA SER A 180 29.24 -5.85 -22.93
C SER A 180 28.97 -5.08 -21.63
N ASN A 181 29.82 -4.09 -21.32
CA ASN A 181 29.60 -3.15 -20.20
C ASN A 181 28.23 -2.45 -20.29
N LYS A 182 27.78 -2.16 -21.52
CA LYS A 182 26.46 -1.55 -21.77
C LYS A 182 25.33 -2.49 -21.34
N THR A 183 25.45 -3.78 -21.63
CA THR A 183 24.47 -4.80 -21.22
C THR A 183 24.40 -4.95 -19.70
N ILE A 184 25.54 -5.04 -19.03
CA ILE A 184 25.59 -5.14 -17.55
C ILE A 184 25.00 -3.88 -16.91
N SER A 185 25.35 -2.70 -17.43
CA SER A 185 24.80 -1.43 -16.95
C SER A 185 23.29 -1.33 -17.14
N ALA A 186 22.77 -1.79 -18.29
CA ALA A 186 21.34 -1.84 -18.55
C ALA A 186 20.61 -2.80 -17.60
N GLN A 187 21.19 -3.97 -17.30
CA GLN A 187 20.64 -4.94 -16.35
C GLN A 187 20.65 -4.38 -14.92
N LYS A 188 21.73 -3.72 -14.49
CA LYS A 188 21.78 -3.00 -13.20
C LYS A 188 20.65 -1.97 -13.11
N ASN A 189 20.51 -1.12 -14.13
CA ASN A 189 19.50 -0.07 -14.15
C ASN A 189 18.06 -0.63 -14.23
N SER A 190 17.87 -1.77 -14.91
CA SER A 190 16.59 -2.48 -14.93
C SER A 190 16.23 -3.03 -13.55
N ALA A 191 17.22 -3.62 -12.86
CA ALA A 191 17.05 -4.10 -11.49
C ALA A 191 16.71 -2.97 -10.51
N MET A 192 17.44 -1.85 -10.57
CA MET A 192 17.14 -0.67 -9.74
C MET A 192 15.74 -0.13 -10.02
N ARG A 193 15.30 -0.06 -11.29
CA ARG A 193 13.93 0.34 -11.65
C ARG A 193 12.88 -0.62 -11.08
N ARG A 194 13.09 -1.93 -11.18
CA ARG A 194 12.16 -2.94 -10.63
C ARG A 194 12.06 -2.84 -9.11
N LEU A 195 13.17 -2.60 -8.43
CA LEU A 195 13.25 -2.44 -6.97
C LEU A 195 12.94 -1.01 -6.50
N THR A 196 12.49 -0.13 -7.41
CA THR A 196 12.19 1.29 -7.15
C THR A 196 13.33 2.10 -6.49
N LEU A 197 14.58 1.70 -6.73
CA LEU A 197 15.80 2.36 -6.23
C LEU A 197 16.24 3.46 -7.20
N ARG A 198 16.58 4.63 -6.64
CA ARG A 198 16.90 5.86 -7.38
C ARG A 198 18.38 6.16 -7.46
N SER A 199 19.21 5.51 -6.64
CA SER A 199 20.65 5.76 -6.61
C SER A 199 21.47 4.48 -6.43
N ASN A 200 22.76 4.54 -6.79
CA ASN A 200 23.69 3.45 -6.49
C ASN A 200 23.84 3.25 -4.97
N ALA A 201 23.73 4.31 -4.17
CA ALA A 201 23.80 4.22 -2.71
C ALA A 201 22.62 3.42 -2.15
N GLU A 202 21.40 3.69 -2.61
CA GLU A 202 20.21 2.91 -2.27
C GLU A 202 20.31 1.46 -2.75
N MET A 203 20.90 1.22 -3.94
CA MET A 203 21.19 -0.12 -4.44
C MET A 203 22.09 -0.90 -3.48
N PHE A 204 23.20 -0.32 -3.02
CA PHE A 204 24.09 -1.00 -2.08
C PHE A 204 23.47 -1.15 -0.68
N ALA A 205 22.69 -0.16 -0.21
CA ALA A 205 21.93 -0.29 1.02
C ALA A 205 20.92 -1.44 0.95
N TRP A 206 20.24 -1.60 -0.18
CA TRP A 206 19.31 -2.71 -0.41
C TRP A 206 20.04 -4.06 -0.48
N ILE A 207 21.16 -4.16 -1.22
CA ILE A 207 21.98 -5.38 -1.31
C ILE A 207 22.40 -5.87 0.09
N ASN A 208 22.78 -4.95 0.98
CA ASN A 208 23.24 -5.24 2.34
C ASN A 208 22.09 -5.42 3.35
N SER A 209 20.84 -5.19 2.96
CA SER A 209 19.68 -5.43 3.82
C SER A 209 19.40 -6.93 3.97
N ALA A 210 18.67 -7.32 5.03
CA ALA A 210 18.23 -8.71 5.20
C ALA A 210 17.46 -9.25 3.99
N GLN A 211 16.66 -8.40 3.34
CA GLN A 211 15.92 -8.74 2.13
C GLN A 211 16.84 -8.97 0.94
N GLY A 212 17.79 -8.06 0.69
CA GLY A 212 18.76 -8.18 -0.41
C GLY A 212 19.66 -9.41 -0.24
N MET A 213 20.14 -9.68 0.97
CA MET A 213 20.96 -10.86 1.27
C MET A 213 20.20 -12.16 0.97
N LYS A 214 18.92 -12.24 1.35
CA LYS A 214 18.03 -13.38 1.06
C LYS A 214 17.77 -13.53 -0.44
N GLU A 215 17.34 -12.47 -1.12
CA GLU A 215 16.99 -12.49 -2.55
C GLU A 215 18.18 -12.77 -3.48
N LEU A 216 19.38 -12.33 -3.08
CA LEU A 216 20.60 -12.53 -3.85
C LEU A 216 21.36 -13.82 -3.46
N ASN A 217 20.84 -14.59 -2.49
CA ASN A 217 21.52 -15.75 -1.92
C ASN A 217 22.98 -15.42 -1.52
N LEU A 218 23.17 -14.26 -0.90
CA LEU A 218 24.45 -13.83 -0.35
C LEU A 218 24.57 -14.40 1.06
N GLN A 219 24.75 -15.73 1.18
CA GLN A 219 25.14 -16.28 2.47
C GLN A 219 26.55 -15.80 2.79
N ALA A 220 26.73 -15.31 4.02
CA ALA A 220 28.04 -14.98 4.55
C ALA A 220 28.88 -16.26 4.54
N VAL A 221 29.89 -16.31 3.68
CA VAL A 221 31.06 -17.15 3.95
C VAL A 221 31.67 -16.54 5.20
N GLN A 222 31.39 -17.12 6.36
CA GLN A 222 32.17 -16.91 7.56
C GLN A 222 33.62 -17.22 7.14
N LYS A 223 34.47 -16.20 7.11
CA LYS A 223 35.91 -16.42 7.01
C LYS A 223 36.27 -17.21 8.26
N ASP A 224 36.70 -18.45 8.07
CA ASP A 224 37.35 -19.24 9.11
C ASP A 224 38.38 -18.35 9.80
N GLY A 225 38.15 -18.15 11.10
CA GLY A 225 39.10 -17.51 11.98
C GLY A 225 40.37 -18.35 11.95
N VAL A 226 41.43 -17.80 11.35
CA VAL A 226 42.79 -18.30 11.57
C VAL A 226 43.04 -18.14 13.06
N MET A 227 43.03 -19.28 13.77
CA MET A 227 43.54 -19.38 15.14
C MET A 227 44.95 -18.81 15.16
N ALA A 228 45.12 -17.69 15.85
CA ALA A 228 46.36 -17.38 16.52
C ALA A 228 46.34 -18.09 17.88
N ALA A 229 47.02 -19.23 17.96
CA ALA A 229 47.56 -19.78 19.20
C ALA A 229 48.71 -20.73 18.85
N THR A 230 49.77 -20.68 19.68
CA THR A 230 51.07 -21.39 19.60
C THR A 230 52.07 -20.60 18.74
N ILE A 231 53.15 -19.99 19.26
CA ILE A 231 53.98 -20.24 20.45
C ILE A 231 54.28 -18.91 21.14
#